data_AF-A0A3S0LM26-F1
#
_entry.id   AF-A0A3S0LM26-F1
#
_cell.length_a   1.000
_cell.length_b   1.000
_cell.length_c   1.000
_cell.angle_alpha   90.00
_cell.angle_beta   90.00
_cell.angle_gamma   90.00
#
_symmetry.space_group_name_H-M   'P 1'
#
loop_
_entity.id
_entity.type
_entity.pdbx_description
1 polymer ?
#
loop_
_entity_poly.entity_id
_entity_poly.type
_entity_poly.pdbx_seq_one_letter_code
_entity_poly.pdbx_strand_id
1 'polypeptide(L)'
;MINQGTRKLKKILPVILLVSFGADAGFDEKVAASFAAKYHVCAKRLDNNSMPLRALKLRAKSKEITRNKIGDGYLVHFDKEKKRAWKLSLNKCKKLADKL
;
A
#
# COMPACT_ATOMS: atom_id res chain seq x y z
N MET A 1 -27.63 -10.75 60.99
CA MET A 1 -26.31 -11.03 60.38
C MET A 1 -26.43 -12.30 59.56
N ILE A 2 -26.62 -12.18 58.25
CA ILE A 2 -26.78 -13.32 57.33
C ILE A 2 -25.62 -13.26 56.34
N ASN A 3 -24.86 -14.35 56.34
CA ASN A 3 -23.58 -14.54 55.68
C ASN A 3 -23.76 -14.57 54.14
N GLN A 4 -23.24 -13.59 53.41
CA GLN A 4 -23.28 -13.56 51.94
C GLN A 4 -22.17 -14.46 51.38
N GLY A 5 -22.51 -15.71 51.07
CA GLY A 5 -21.68 -16.59 50.26
C GLY A 5 -21.68 -16.15 48.79
N THR A 6 -20.60 -15.52 48.35
CA THR A 6 -20.36 -15.12 46.95
C THR A 6 -20.18 -16.36 46.06
N ARG A 7 -21.27 -16.86 45.46
CA ARG A 7 -21.17 -17.81 44.34
C ARG A 7 -20.78 -17.04 43.09
N LYS A 8 -19.60 -17.38 42.56
CA LYS A 8 -19.01 -16.86 41.33
C LYS A 8 -19.98 -16.98 40.15
N LEU A 9 -20.54 -15.85 39.72
CA LEU A 9 -21.13 -15.73 38.38
C LEU A 9 -20.10 -15.02 37.50
N LYS A 10 -19.13 -15.80 37.00
CA LYS A 10 -18.15 -15.35 36.01
C LYS A 10 -18.93 -15.13 34.71
N LYS A 11 -19.36 -13.89 34.45
CA LYS A 11 -19.97 -13.48 33.19
C LYS A 11 -18.93 -13.70 32.08
N ILE A 12 -19.01 -14.84 31.40
CA ILE A 12 -18.23 -15.10 30.19
C ILE A 12 -18.94 -14.31 29.10
N LEU A 13 -18.51 -13.05 28.92
CA LEU A 13 -18.87 -12.25 27.76
C LEU A 13 -18.27 -12.96 26.53
N PRO A 14 -19.06 -13.40 25.55
CA PRO A 14 -18.50 -13.94 24.32
C PRO A 14 -17.81 -12.76 23.61
N VAL A 15 -16.48 -12.71 23.70
CA VAL A 15 -15.66 -11.85 22.85
C VAL A 15 -15.79 -12.41 21.45
N ILE A 16 -16.77 -11.90 20.70
CA ILE A 16 -16.87 -12.12 19.26
C ILE A 16 -15.65 -11.42 18.66
N LEU A 17 -14.54 -12.15 18.54
CA LEU A 17 -13.41 -11.79 17.71
C LEU A 17 -13.92 -11.77 16.27
N LEU A 18 -14.40 -10.61 15.81
CA LEU A 18 -14.43 -10.31 14.39
C LEU A 18 -12.98 -10.34 13.92
N VAL A 19 -12.53 -11.51 13.47
CA VAL A 19 -11.36 -11.59 12.61
C VAL A 19 -11.81 -10.95 11.31
N SER A 20 -11.59 -9.64 11.18
CA SER A 20 -11.71 -8.96 9.91
C SER A 20 -10.73 -9.64 8.98
N PHE A 21 -11.21 -10.60 8.17
CA PHE A 21 -10.50 -11.11 7.02
C PHE A 21 -10.36 -9.92 6.07
N GLY A 22 -9.32 -9.10 6.29
CA GLY A 22 -8.93 -8.09 5.33
C GLY A 22 -8.77 -8.83 4.01
N ALA A 23 -9.46 -8.38 2.97
CA ALA A 23 -9.29 -8.94 1.64
C ALA A 23 -7.81 -8.82 1.28
N ASP A 24 -7.10 -9.95 1.37
CA ASP A 24 -5.69 -10.03 1.04
C ASP A 24 -5.57 -9.75 -0.46
N ALA A 25 -4.83 -8.69 -0.80
CA ALA A 25 -4.63 -8.33 -2.19
C ALA A 25 -4.09 -9.54 -2.96
N GLY A 26 -4.70 -9.84 -4.11
CA GLY A 26 -4.23 -10.88 -5.01
C GLY A 26 -2.76 -10.64 -5.40
N PHE A 27 -2.06 -11.70 -5.81
CA PHE A 27 -0.66 -11.57 -6.23
C PHE A 27 -0.49 -10.48 -7.31
N ASP A 28 -1.40 -10.42 -8.27
CA ASP A 28 -1.40 -9.42 -9.34
C ASP A 28 -1.57 -7.98 -8.80
N GLU A 29 -2.45 -7.77 -7.81
CA GLU A 29 -2.63 -6.46 -7.18
C GLU A 29 -1.38 -6.01 -6.42
N LYS A 30 -0.70 -6.95 -5.74
CA LYS A 30 0.57 -6.67 -5.04
C LYS A 30 1.67 -6.24 -6.03
N VAL A 31 1.76 -6.93 -7.17
CA VAL A 31 2.72 -6.61 -8.24
C VAL A 31 2.39 -5.24 -8.84
N ALA A 32 1.13 -5.01 -9.22
CA ALA A 32 0.66 -3.73 -9.75
C ALA A 32 0.93 -2.57 -8.78
N ALA A 33 0.64 -2.76 -7.49
CA ALA A 33 0.91 -1.79 -6.44
C ALA A 33 2.40 -1.46 -6.32
N SER A 34 3.30 -2.45 -6.39
CA SER A 34 4.74 -2.23 -6.33
C SER A 34 5.25 -1.42 -7.54
N PHE A 35 4.81 -1.75 -8.75
CA PHE A 35 5.21 -1.01 -9.96
C PHE A 35 4.67 0.42 -9.96
N ALA A 36 3.37 0.60 -9.68
CA ALA A 36 2.77 1.91 -9.58
C ALA A 36 3.47 2.78 -8.52
N ALA A 37 3.75 2.22 -7.34
CA ALA A 37 4.45 2.92 -6.28
C ALA A 37 5.86 3.39 -6.72
N LYS A 38 6.62 2.52 -7.39
CA LYS A 38 7.95 2.86 -7.93
C LYS A 38 7.86 3.99 -8.96
N TYR A 39 6.93 3.89 -9.90
CA TYR A 39 6.75 4.91 -10.94
C TYR A 39 6.30 6.24 -10.35
N HIS A 40 5.38 6.24 -9.39
CA HIS A 40 4.93 7.43 -8.70
C HIS A 40 6.08 8.17 -7.99
N VAL A 41 6.86 7.44 -7.18
CA VAL A 41 8.00 8.03 -6.45
C VAL A 41 9.08 8.51 -7.40
N CYS A 42 9.42 7.71 -8.41
CA CYS A 42 10.44 8.09 -9.38
C CYS A 42 10.02 9.29 -10.23
N ALA A 43 8.75 9.40 -10.60
CA ALA A 43 8.22 10.58 -11.28
C ALA A 43 8.46 11.83 -10.43
N LYS A 44 8.04 11.83 -9.16
CA LYS A 44 8.25 12.98 -8.25
C LYS A 44 9.74 13.31 -8.09
N ARG A 45 10.60 12.30 -7.95
CA ARG A 45 12.04 12.51 -7.79
C ARG A 45 12.68 13.09 -9.05
N LEU A 46 12.30 12.64 -10.24
CA LEU A 46 12.80 13.16 -11.51
C LEU A 46 12.30 14.59 -11.77
N ASP A 47 11.05 14.88 -11.42
CA ASP A 47 10.46 16.21 -11.51
C ASP A 47 11.24 17.22 -10.66
N ASN A 48 11.54 16.85 -9.41
CA ASN A 48 12.39 17.63 -8.50
C ASN A 48 13.84 17.81 -9.00
N ASN A 49 14.30 17.00 -9.96
CA ASN A 49 15.65 17.07 -10.53
C ASN A 49 15.62 17.57 -12.00
N SER A 50 14.63 18.40 -12.34
CA SER A 50 14.50 19.06 -13.65
C SER A 50 14.44 18.10 -14.84
N MET A 51 13.82 16.92 -14.67
CA MET A 51 13.57 15.94 -15.74
C MET A 51 12.06 15.72 -15.97
N PRO A 52 11.30 16.76 -16.36
CA PRO A 52 9.84 16.72 -16.38
C PRO A 52 9.29 15.74 -17.43
N LEU A 53 9.94 15.58 -18.59
CA LEU A 53 9.49 14.64 -19.62
C LEU A 53 9.54 13.19 -19.13
N ARG A 54 10.63 12.81 -18.46
CA ARG A 54 10.79 11.47 -17.85
C ARG A 54 9.82 11.28 -16.70
N ALA A 55 9.62 12.32 -15.90
CA ALA A 55 8.64 12.31 -14.81
C ALA A 55 7.22 12.11 -15.33
N LEU A 56 6.84 12.79 -16.42
CA LEU A 56 5.51 12.70 -17.03
C LEU A 56 5.20 11.29 -17.52
N LYS A 57 6.14 10.64 -18.22
CA LYS A 57 6.01 9.24 -18.66
C LYS A 57 5.70 8.30 -17.50
N LEU A 58 6.51 8.36 -16.44
CA LEU A 58 6.32 7.52 -15.25
C LEU A 58 5.01 7.83 -14.52
N ARG A 59 4.63 9.12 -14.43
CA ARG A 59 3.38 9.54 -13.80
C ARG A 59 2.16 9.02 -14.57
N ALA A 60 2.21 9.07 -15.90
CA ALA A 60 1.18 8.51 -16.75
C ALA A 60 1.05 6.99 -16.54
N LYS A 61 2.18 6.25 -16.57
CA LYS A 61 2.16 4.80 -16.37
C LYS A 61 1.69 4.39 -14.96
N SER A 62 2.10 5.13 -13.94
CA SER A 62 1.59 4.93 -12.58
C SER A 62 0.07 5.09 -12.51
N LYS A 63 -0.47 6.17 -13.12
CA LYS A 63 -1.91 6.43 -13.14
C LYS A 63 -2.68 5.36 -13.90
N GLU A 64 -2.13 4.88 -15.02
CA GLU A 64 -2.71 3.78 -15.79
C GLU A 64 -2.86 2.52 -14.95
N ILE A 65 -1.79 2.10 -14.25
CA ILE A 65 -1.82 0.92 -13.37
C ILE A 65 -2.81 1.11 -12.22
N THR A 66 -2.78 2.27 -11.56
CA THR A 66 -3.71 2.57 -10.46
C THR A 66 -5.16 2.52 -10.91
N ARG A 67 -5.49 3.08 -12.08
CA ARG A 67 -6.85 3.06 -12.61
C ARG A 67 -7.34 1.64 -12.94
N ASN A 68 -6.43 0.76 -13.36
CA ASN A 68 -6.77 -0.62 -13.75
C ASN A 68 -6.88 -1.58 -12.55
N LYS A 69 -6.48 -1.17 -11.33
CA LYS A 69 -6.39 -2.04 -10.15
C LYS A 69 -6.99 -1.42 -8.89
N ILE A 70 -8.09 -0.68 -9.03
CA ILE A 70 -8.77 -0.05 -7.89
C ILE A 70 -9.46 -1.13 -7.04
N GLY A 71 -8.80 -1.54 -5.96
CA GLY A 71 -9.32 -2.39 -4.89
C GLY A 71 -8.64 -2.05 -3.56
N ASP A 72 -9.31 -2.31 -2.43
CA ASP A 72 -8.82 -1.93 -1.09
C ASP A 72 -7.47 -2.57 -0.77
N GLY A 73 -7.25 -3.81 -1.20
CA GLY A 73 -5.97 -4.51 -1.07
C GLY A 73 -4.82 -3.83 -1.83
N TYR A 74 -5.10 -3.33 -3.04
CA TYR A 74 -4.11 -2.60 -3.85
C TYR A 74 -3.61 -1.34 -3.13
N LEU A 75 -4.50 -0.55 -2.54
CA LEU A 75 -4.16 0.73 -1.90
C LEU A 75 -3.22 0.54 -0.70
N VAL A 76 -3.51 -0.47 0.14
CA VAL A 76 -2.66 -0.81 1.30
C VAL A 76 -1.25 -1.19 0.85
N HIS A 77 -1.14 -2.01 -0.19
CA HIS A 77 0.15 -2.39 -0.74
C HIS A 77 0.87 -1.23 -1.44
N PHE A 78 0.15 -0.36 -2.13
CA PHE A 78 0.71 0.79 -2.83
C PHE A 78 1.39 1.75 -1.87
N ASP A 79 0.77 2.07 -0.74
CA ASP A 79 1.38 2.96 0.26
C ASP A 79 2.59 2.31 0.98
N LYS A 80 2.53 1.01 1.25
CA LYS A 80 3.67 0.26 1.78
C LYS A 80 4.86 0.29 0.81
N GLU A 81 4.60 0.03 -0.46
CA GLU A 81 5.63 0.02 -1.51
C GLU A 81 6.15 1.42 -1.83
N LYS A 82 5.34 2.49 -1.71
CA LYS A 82 5.80 3.88 -1.85
C LYS A 82 6.90 4.21 -0.85
N LYS A 83 6.72 3.83 0.42
CA LYS A 83 7.74 4.04 1.46
C LYS A 83 9.05 3.32 1.12
N ARG A 84 8.98 2.12 0.54
CA ARG A 84 10.16 1.37 0.08
C ARG A 84 10.81 2.03 -1.14
N ALA A 85 10.01 2.43 -2.12
CA ALA A 85 10.45 3.04 -3.35
C ALA A 85 11.15 4.40 -3.14
N TRP A 86 10.85 5.12 -2.05
CA TRP A 86 11.56 6.36 -1.68
C TRP A 86 13.08 6.20 -1.51
N LYS A 87 13.55 4.97 -1.22
CA LYS A 87 14.98 4.65 -1.14
C LYS A 87 15.65 4.43 -2.50
N LEU A 88 14.91 4.45 -3.62
CA LEU A 88 15.48 4.27 -4.96
C LEU A 88 16.33 5.45 -5.37
N SER A 89 17.58 5.21 -5.79
CA SER A 89 18.46 6.27 -6.28
C SER A 89 17.93 6.94 -7.55
N LEU A 90 18.34 8.18 -7.79
CA LEU A 90 17.97 8.94 -8.98
C LEU A 90 18.30 8.19 -10.27
N ASN A 91 19.47 7.52 -10.33
CA ASN A 91 19.88 6.72 -11.48
C ASN A 91 18.95 5.52 -11.74
N LYS A 92 18.42 4.87 -10.70
CA LYS A 92 17.41 3.81 -10.89
C LYS A 92 16.13 4.41 -11.47
N CYS A 93 15.70 5.58 -11.00
CA CYS A 93 14.53 6.26 -11.54
C CYS A 93 14.70 6.68 -13.01
N LYS A 94 15.88 7.19 -13.39
CA LYS A 94 16.22 7.47 -14.80
C LYS A 94 16.08 6.22 -15.66
N LYS A 95 16.72 5.11 -15.25
CA LYS A 95 16.64 3.82 -15.95
C LYS A 95 15.22 3.28 -16.08
N LEU A 96 14.36 3.51 -15.08
CA LEU A 96 12.95 3.10 -15.16
C LEU A 96 12.18 3.94 -16.19
N ALA A 97 12.43 5.25 -16.24
CA ALA A 97 11.82 6.13 -17.23
C ALA A 97 12.30 5.83 -18.66
N ASP A 98 13.58 5.48 -18.83
CA ASP A 98 14.18 5.23 -20.15
C ASP A 98 13.73 3.88 -20.74
N LYS A 99 13.18 2.98 -19.93
CA LYS A 99 12.60 1.69 -20.36
C LYS A 99 11.11 1.78 -20.74
N LEU A 100 10.51 2.97 -20.67
CA LEU A 100 9.12 3.26 -21.04
C LEU A 100 9.04 4.05 -22.35
#